data_AF-A0A957CC30-F1
#
_entry.id   AF-A0A957CC30-F1
#
_cell.length_a   1.000
_cell.length_b   1.000
_cell.length_c   1.000
_cell.angle_alpha   90.00
_cell.angle_beta   90.00
_cell.angle_gamma   90.00
#
_symmetry.space_group_name_H-M   'P 1'
#
loop_
_entity.id
_entity.type
_entity.pdbx_description
1 polymer ?
#
loop_
_entity_poly.entity_id
_entity_poly.type
_entity_poly.pdbx_seq_one_letter_code
_entity_poly.pdbx_strand_id
1 'polypeptide(L)'
;MMQKHWPLLLILVGYLLVGGLFAAQVPAWQAPDEPAHYNYVRQLADGRLPIMAAGDYDQAYLDEIRGAQFAPEYSVADIEYEDWQPPLYYLLLTPIFLLTNGSLLALRLASLVIGLGVVWLAYAIARLLLPEAKWVAWSTAVFVAFIPQHIAMLSSVNNDSLSELLIALLLYLLLRWTTRAGIRTLGNDRRWLIGLGLTMGLGFLTKATVYLMAPVLGLVILWQYWGTWQRLFQAVVLLFAPAFMLGAIWWVRNIAIYGGLDFLGKAAHDAVVVGQPRTVEWVNQYGVDGTIQRFFQTTFNS
;
A
#
# COMPACT_ATOMS: atom_id res chain seq x y z
N MET A 1 -10.44 -1.54 -35.40
CA MET A 1 -9.17 -1.88 -34.71
C MET A 1 -9.36 -2.17 -33.21
N MET A 2 -10.53 -2.70 -32.77
CA MET A 2 -10.91 -2.93 -31.36
C MET A 2 -10.71 -4.38 -30.85
N GLN A 3 -10.03 -5.25 -31.59
CA GLN A 3 -10.18 -6.72 -31.40
C GLN A 3 -9.23 -7.43 -30.41
N LYS A 4 -8.43 -6.77 -29.57
CA LYS A 4 -7.44 -7.49 -28.71
C LYS A 4 -7.39 -7.16 -27.21
N HIS A 5 -8.35 -6.42 -26.65
CA HIS A 5 -8.35 -6.08 -25.21
C HIS A 5 -9.62 -6.48 -24.45
N TRP A 6 -10.61 -7.09 -25.11
CA TRP A 6 -11.85 -7.54 -24.46
C TRP A 6 -11.64 -8.53 -23.29
N PRO A 7 -10.65 -9.46 -23.29
CA PRO A 7 -10.48 -10.35 -22.15
C PRO A 7 -10.03 -9.61 -20.89
N LEU A 8 -9.16 -8.61 -21.04
CA LEU A 8 -8.74 -7.77 -19.92
C LEU A 8 -9.93 -6.95 -19.40
N LEU A 9 -10.74 -6.39 -20.29
CA LEU A 9 -11.94 -5.65 -19.89
C LEU A 9 -12.89 -6.52 -19.07
N LEU A 10 -13.12 -7.77 -19.48
CA LEU A 10 -13.95 -8.71 -18.71
C LEU A 10 -13.36 -9.02 -17.33
N ILE A 11 -12.04 -9.19 -17.22
CA ILE A 11 -11.37 -9.40 -15.93
C ILE A 11 -11.56 -8.18 -15.03
N LEU A 12 -11.35 -6.97 -15.57
CA LEU A 12 -11.51 -5.71 -14.84
C LEU A 12 -12.96 -5.49 -14.40
N VAL A 13 -13.94 -5.78 -15.25
CA VAL A 13 -15.37 -5.74 -14.89
C VAL A 13 -15.69 -6.78 -13.82
N GLY A 14 -15.20 -8.02 -13.98
CA GLY A 14 -15.37 -9.08 -12.98
C GLY A 14 -14.78 -8.70 -11.63
N TYR A 15 -13.59 -8.10 -11.60
CA TYR A 15 -12.96 -7.57 -10.40
C TYR A 15 -13.83 -6.51 -9.72
N LEU A 16 -14.35 -5.53 -10.47
CA LEU A 16 -15.23 -4.50 -9.92
C LEU A 16 -16.54 -5.08 -9.38
N LEU A 17 -17.10 -6.09 -10.04
CA LEU A 17 -18.32 -6.75 -9.57
C LEU A 17 -18.07 -7.54 -8.27
N VAL A 18 -17.06 -8.40 -8.25
CA VAL A 18 -16.75 -9.22 -7.06
C VAL A 18 -16.27 -8.32 -5.91
N GLY A 19 -15.39 -7.37 -6.18
CA GLY A 19 -14.90 -6.43 -5.17
C GLY A 19 -16.00 -5.48 -4.68
N GLY A 20 -16.93 -5.08 -5.55
CA GLY A 20 -18.12 -4.34 -5.16
C GLY A 20 -19.02 -5.14 -4.22
N LEU A 21 -19.14 -6.45 -4.45
CA LEU A 21 -19.83 -7.35 -3.52
C LEU A 21 -19.10 -7.46 -2.18
N PHE A 22 -17.77 -7.58 -2.16
CA PHE A 22 -17.00 -7.52 -0.90
C PHE A 22 -17.22 -6.19 -0.18
N ALA A 23 -17.09 -5.07 -0.88
CA ALA A 23 -17.26 -3.73 -0.32
C ALA A 23 -18.65 -3.53 0.30
N ALA A 24 -19.69 -4.10 -0.31
CA ALA A 24 -21.08 -3.96 0.13
C ALA A 24 -21.51 -4.99 1.18
N GLN A 25 -21.01 -6.23 1.10
CA GLN A 25 -21.50 -7.36 1.90
C GLN A 25 -20.65 -7.67 3.12
N VAL A 26 -19.36 -7.28 3.14
CA VAL A 26 -18.56 -7.36 4.37
C VAL A 26 -19.16 -6.36 5.36
N PRO A 27 -19.60 -6.79 6.56
CA PRO A 27 -20.16 -5.87 7.53
C PRO A 27 -19.19 -4.74 7.86
N ALA A 28 -19.73 -3.60 8.32
CA ALA A 28 -18.90 -2.48 8.70
C ALA A 28 -17.85 -2.92 9.74
N TRP A 29 -16.62 -2.41 9.62
CA TRP A 29 -15.54 -2.57 10.61
C TRP A 29 -14.94 -3.97 10.73
N GLN A 30 -15.47 -4.97 10.03
CA GLN A 30 -14.96 -6.34 10.08
C GLN A 30 -13.74 -6.57 9.16
N ALA A 31 -13.42 -5.63 8.28
CA ALA A 31 -12.16 -5.68 7.57
C ALA A 31 -11.00 -5.29 8.51
N PRO A 32 -9.81 -5.91 8.37
CA PRO A 32 -8.66 -5.62 9.23
C PRO A 32 -8.32 -4.13 9.23
N ASP A 33 -8.13 -3.56 10.43
CA ASP A 33 -7.69 -2.19 10.70
C ASP A 33 -8.57 -1.07 10.07
N GLU A 34 -9.72 -1.44 9.48
CA GLU A 34 -10.58 -0.53 8.73
C GLU A 34 -11.12 0.64 9.56
N PRO A 35 -11.52 0.47 10.84
CA PRO A 35 -11.89 1.59 11.69
C PRO A 35 -10.80 2.65 11.82
N ALA A 36 -9.54 2.23 12.03
CA ALA A 36 -8.41 3.15 12.18
C ALA A 36 -8.14 3.94 10.89
N HIS A 37 -8.15 3.25 9.75
CA HIS A 37 -8.00 3.90 8.45
C HIS A 37 -9.15 4.85 8.11
N TYR A 38 -10.39 4.47 8.44
CA TYR A 38 -11.56 5.33 8.26
C TYR A 38 -11.47 6.59 9.13
N ASN A 39 -11.10 6.44 10.40
CA ASN A 39 -10.97 7.56 11.32
C ASN A 39 -9.85 8.51 10.89
N TYR A 40 -8.74 8.00 10.33
CA TYR A 40 -7.70 8.85 9.72
C TYR A 40 -8.31 9.80 8.66
N VAL A 41 -9.13 9.26 7.74
CA VAL A 41 -9.80 10.08 6.70
C VAL A 41 -10.74 11.11 7.34
N ARG A 42 -11.50 10.71 8.37
CA ARG A 42 -12.40 11.60 9.12
C ARG A 42 -11.63 12.74 9.79
N GLN A 43 -10.52 12.45 10.46
CA GLN A 43 -9.67 13.47 11.09
C GLN A 43 -9.18 14.51 10.08
N LEU A 44 -8.71 14.06 8.91
CA LEU A 44 -8.32 14.97 7.83
C LEU A 44 -9.49 15.80 7.30
N ALA A 45 -10.68 15.21 7.19
CA ALA A 45 -11.90 15.91 6.79
C ALA A 45 -12.30 17.00 7.81
N ASP A 46 -12.01 16.78 9.10
CA ASP A 46 -12.19 17.75 10.18
C ASP A 46 -11.07 18.82 10.22
N GLY A 47 -10.08 18.75 9.34
CA GLY A 47 -8.93 19.66 9.32
C GLY A 47 -7.87 19.35 10.37
N ARG A 48 -7.91 18.16 10.98
CA ARG A 48 -6.89 17.67 11.92
C ARG A 48 -5.90 16.79 11.19
N LEU A 49 -4.61 17.07 11.36
CA LEU A 49 -3.56 16.18 10.88
C LEU A 49 -3.31 15.08 11.94
N PRO A 50 -3.51 13.79 11.62
CA PRO A 50 -3.46 12.70 12.60
C PRO A 50 -2.12 12.58 13.32
N ILE A 51 -2.13 12.39 14.64
CA ILE A 51 -0.93 12.28 15.50
C ILE A 51 -1.16 11.10 16.44
N MET A 52 -0.19 10.18 16.48
CA MET A 52 -0.23 9.07 17.42
C MET A 52 -0.24 9.58 18.87
N ALA A 53 -1.25 9.21 19.64
CA ALA A 53 -1.49 9.63 21.01
C ALA A 53 -1.84 8.45 21.92
N ALA A 54 -1.70 8.66 23.23
CA ALA A 54 -2.14 7.67 24.21
C ALA A 54 -3.68 7.59 24.21
N GLY A 55 -4.21 6.38 24.07
CA GLY A 55 -5.65 6.13 23.97
C GLY A 55 -6.12 5.68 22.59
N ASP A 56 -5.30 5.86 21.55
CA ASP A 56 -5.64 5.45 20.17
C ASP A 56 -5.72 3.93 19.98
N TYR A 57 -5.24 3.17 20.98
CA TYR A 57 -5.17 1.72 20.99
C TYR A 57 -5.53 1.15 22.36
N ASP A 58 -6.50 0.23 22.39
CA ASP A 58 -6.82 -0.61 23.55
C ASP A 58 -7.06 -2.05 23.08
N GLN A 59 -6.10 -2.95 23.36
CA GLN A 59 -6.18 -4.35 22.97
C GLN A 59 -7.41 -5.07 23.57
N ALA A 60 -7.72 -4.82 24.84
CA ALA A 60 -8.81 -5.52 25.52
C ALA A 60 -10.17 -5.10 24.93
N TYR A 61 -10.33 -3.81 24.69
CA TYR A 61 -11.51 -3.29 24.00
C TYR A 61 -11.61 -3.82 22.56
N LEU A 62 -10.50 -3.82 21.79
CA LEU A 62 -10.49 -4.36 20.43
C LEU A 62 -10.87 -5.85 20.37
N ASP A 63 -10.46 -6.64 21.36
CA ASP A 63 -10.84 -8.05 21.45
C ASP A 63 -12.31 -8.22 21.84
N GLU A 64 -12.83 -7.38 22.73
CA GLU A 64 -14.25 -7.35 23.09
C GLU A 64 -15.13 -7.01 21.88
N ILE A 65 -14.85 -5.90 21.18
CA ILE A 65 -15.66 -5.48 20.03
C ILE A 65 -15.56 -6.47 18.87
N ARG A 66 -14.40 -7.11 18.65
CA ARG A 66 -14.23 -8.14 17.63
C ARG A 66 -15.07 -9.38 17.99
N GLY A 67 -15.07 -9.78 19.26
CA GLY A 67 -15.92 -10.85 19.78
C GLY A 67 -17.42 -10.55 19.64
N ALA A 68 -17.81 -9.29 19.82
CA ALA A 68 -19.16 -8.79 19.58
C ALA A 68 -19.46 -8.46 18.10
N GLN A 69 -18.54 -8.77 17.17
CA GLN A 69 -18.69 -8.52 15.73
C GLN A 69 -18.99 -7.06 15.37
N PHE A 70 -18.44 -6.11 16.14
CA PHE A 70 -18.67 -4.67 16.02
C PHE A 70 -20.16 -4.30 16.12
N ALA A 71 -20.85 -4.87 17.11
CA ALA A 71 -22.25 -4.55 17.38
C ALA A 71 -22.45 -3.02 17.58
N PRO A 72 -23.60 -2.44 17.17
CA PRO A 72 -23.79 -0.98 17.09
C PRO A 72 -23.60 -0.20 18.40
N GLU A 73 -23.70 -0.87 19.54
CA GLU A 73 -23.45 -0.31 20.87
C GLU A 73 -21.97 0.01 21.13
N TYR A 74 -21.05 -0.60 20.39
CA TYR A 74 -19.63 -0.37 20.52
C TYR A 74 -19.17 0.79 19.62
N SER A 75 -18.50 1.77 20.22
CA SER A 75 -17.92 2.88 19.48
C SER A 75 -16.64 2.46 18.78
N VAL A 76 -16.50 2.84 17.51
CA VAL A 76 -15.24 2.74 16.76
C VAL A 76 -14.52 4.07 16.65
N ALA A 77 -15.06 5.14 17.24
CA ALA A 77 -14.59 6.50 17.01
C ALA A 77 -13.17 6.76 17.53
N ASP A 78 -12.75 6.08 18.59
CA ASP A 78 -11.45 6.33 19.23
C ASP A 78 -10.37 5.32 18.77
N ILE A 79 -10.69 4.50 17.78
CA ILE A 79 -9.73 3.56 17.17
C ILE A 79 -8.91 4.35 16.15
N GLU A 80 -7.75 4.87 16.54
CA GLU A 80 -6.94 5.79 15.73
C GLU A 80 -5.45 5.34 15.64
N TYR A 81 -5.15 4.08 15.94
CA TYR A 81 -3.77 3.56 16.00
C TYR A 81 -2.99 3.55 14.68
N GLU A 82 -3.60 3.96 13.56
CA GLU A 82 -2.95 4.11 12.26
C GLU A 82 -2.52 5.55 11.94
N ASP A 83 -2.66 6.47 12.89
CA ASP A 83 -2.33 7.90 12.78
C ASP A 83 -0.85 8.20 12.50
N TRP A 84 0.02 7.23 12.77
CA TRP A 84 1.45 7.30 12.45
C TRP A 84 1.74 7.15 10.94
N GLN A 85 0.80 6.60 10.18
CA GLN A 85 1.03 6.30 8.76
C GLN A 85 1.10 7.56 7.89
N PRO A 86 1.88 7.55 6.80
CA PRO A 86 1.94 8.64 5.84
C PRO A 86 0.57 8.96 5.19
N PRO A 87 0.28 10.24 4.87
CA PRO A 87 -1.10 10.70 4.69
C PRO A 87 -1.67 10.53 3.27
N LEU A 88 -0.89 10.14 2.25
CA LEU A 88 -1.29 10.30 0.84
C LEU A 88 -2.56 9.53 0.48
N TYR A 89 -2.68 8.28 0.92
CA TYR A 89 -3.89 7.49 0.69
C TYR A 89 -5.12 8.19 1.29
N TYR A 90 -5.04 8.59 2.55
CA TYR A 90 -6.16 9.19 3.26
C TYR A 90 -6.55 10.55 2.67
N LEU A 91 -5.57 11.38 2.28
CA LEU A 91 -5.79 12.66 1.58
C LEU A 91 -6.52 12.48 0.25
N LEU A 92 -6.27 11.38 -0.48
CA LEU A 92 -7.00 11.07 -1.71
C LEU A 92 -8.46 10.68 -1.44
N LEU A 93 -8.74 10.08 -0.29
CA LEU A 93 -10.09 9.69 0.12
C LEU A 93 -10.87 10.83 0.80
N THR A 94 -10.21 11.83 1.39
CA THR A 94 -10.86 12.96 2.08
C THR A 94 -11.93 13.68 1.24
N PRO A 95 -11.72 14.00 -0.05
CA PRO A 95 -12.78 14.61 -0.87
C PRO A 95 -14.01 13.70 -1.03
N ILE A 96 -13.81 12.39 -1.13
CA ILE A 96 -14.88 11.40 -1.27
C ILE A 96 -15.66 11.30 0.05
N PHE A 97 -14.94 11.30 1.18
CA PHE A 97 -15.53 11.37 2.51
C PHE A 97 -16.45 12.59 2.65
N LEU A 98 -15.95 13.78 2.31
CA LEU A 98 -16.69 15.03 2.40
C LEU A 98 -17.93 15.04 1.48
N LEU A 99 -17.79 14.57 0.23
CA LEU A 99 -18.89 14.54 -0.75
C LEU A 99 -19.99 13.53 -0.37
N THR A 100 -19.66 12.50 0.40
CA THR A 100 -20.58 11.40 0.73
C THR A 100 -21.00 11.39 2.20
N ASN A 101 -20.62 12.42 2.96
CA ASN A 101 -20.85 12.53 4.40
C ASN A 101 -20.35 11.30 5.18
N GLY A 102 -19.14 10.83 4.87
CA GLY A 102 -18.51 9.69 5.56
C GLY A 102 -19.06 8.31 5.16
N SER A 103 -19.57 8.14 3.95
CA SER A 103 -20.06 6.83 3.51
C SER A 103 -18.92 5.80 3.42
N LEU A 104 -18.91 4.82 4.33
CA LEU A 104 -17.93 3.72 4.32
C LEU A 104 -17.90 3.00 2.97
N LEU A 105 -19.07 2.69 2.39
CA LEU A 105 -19.16 2.05 1.08
C LEU A 105 -18.49 2.88 -0.01
N ALA A 106 -18.65 4.20 -0.02
CA ALA A 106 -18.00 5.05 -1.02
C ALA A 106 -16.47 5.01 -0.91
N LEU A 107 -15.92 4.97 0.30
CA LEU A 107 -14.48 4.87 0.55
C LEU A 107 -13.93 3.49 0.17
N ARG A 108 -14.68 2.43 0.46
CA ARG A 108 -14.37 1.06 0.01
C ARG A 108 -14.34 0.97 -1.52
N LEU A 109 -15.35 1.53 -2.19
CA LEU A 109 -15.39 1.58 -3.66
C LEU A 109 -14.27 2.44 -4.26
N ALA A 110 -13.86 3.52 -3.59
CA ALA A 110 -12.70 4.31 -4.00
C ALA A 110 -11.40 3.48 -3.93
N SER A 111 -11.21 2.73 -2.84
CA SER A 111 -10.07 1.81 -2.67
C SER A 111 -10.07 0.70 -3.73
N LEU A 112 -11.26 0.16 -4.05
CA LEU A 112 -11.45 -0.82 -5.11
C LEU A 112 -11.03 -0.26 -6.48
N VAL A 113 -11.35 0.99 -6.79
CA VAL A 113 -10.92 1.65 -8.04
C VAL A 113 -9.39 1.82 -8.09
N ILE A 114 -8.74 2.12 -6.96
CA ILE A 114 -7.26 2.12 -6.87
C ILE A 114 -6.73 0.71 -7.17
N GLY A 115 -7.33 -0.32 -6.57
CA GLY A 115 -7.01 -1.73 -6.80
C GLY A 115 -7.20 -2.20 -8.24
N LEU A 116 -8.12 -1.60 -9.00
CA LEU A 116 -8.26 -1.86 -10.44
C LEU A 116 -6.96 -1.57 -11.21
N GLY A 117 -6.24 -0.51 -10.80
CA GLY A 117 -4.95 -0.14 -11.36
C GLY A 117 -3.87 -1.18 -11.08
N VAL A 118 -3.92 -1.85 -9.92
CA VAL A 118 -3.02 -2.97 -9.57
C VAL A 118 -3.21 -4.12 -10.56
N VAL A 119 -4.45 -4.56 -10.77
CA VAL A 119 -4.79 -5.64 -11.71
C VAL A 119 -4.31 -5.30 -13.13
N TRP A 120 -4.56 -4.07 -13.57
CA TRP A 120 -4.11 -3.60 -14.89
C TRP A 120 -2.58 -3.57 -15.01
N LEU A 121 -1.87 -3.10 -13.99
CA LEU A 121 -0.41 -3.07 -13.98
C LEU A 121 0.19 -4.47 -13.94
N ALA A 122 -0.40 -5.41 -13.19
CA ALA A 122 0.03 -6.80 -13.17
C ALA A 122 -0.05 -7.42 -14.58
N TYR A 123 -1.17 -7.20 -15.29
CA TYR A 123 -1.29 -7.56 -16.70
C TYR A 123 -0.20 -6.89 -17.56
N ALA A 124 0.00 -5.59 -17.40
CA ALA A 124 0.92 -4.80 -18.22
C ALA A 124 2.38 -5.21 -18.01
N ILE A 125 2.78 -5.52 -16.77
CA ILE A 125 4.10 -6.04 -16.41
C ILE A 125 4.32 -7.40 -17.06
N ALA A 126 3.36 -8.33 -16.93
CA ALA A 126 3.47 -9.65 -17.56
C ALA A 126 3.57 -9.56 -19.09
N ARG A 127 2.85 -8.61 -19.72
CA ARG A 127 2.98 -8.33 -21.17
C ARG A 127 4.33 -7.79 -21.59
N LEU A 128 5.06 -7.11 -20.71
CA LEU A 128 6.41 -6.62 -20.98
C LEU A 128 7.45 -7.72 -20.84
N LEU A 129 7.31 -8.57 -19.82
CA LEU A 129 8.28 -9.65 -19.55
C LEU A 129 8.17 -10.78 -20.57
N LEU A 130 6.94 -11.15 -20.95
CA LEU A 130 6.68 -12.27 -21.88
C LEU A 130 5.73 -11.86 -23.02
N PRO A 131 6.19 -11.06 -24.00
CA PRO A 131 5.34 -10.51 -25.06
C PRO A 131 4.63 -11.57 -25.92
N GLU A 132 5.30 -12.71 -26.15
CA GLU A 132 4.81 -13.82 -26.96
C GLU A 132 3.80 -14.70 -26.20
N ALA A 133 4.00 -14.90 -24.90
CA ALA A 133 3.16 -15.74 -24.05
C ALA A 133 1.99 -14.93 -23.44
N LYS A 134 1.12 -14.40 -24.30
CA LYS A 134 0.02 -13.51 -23.86
C LYS A 134 -0.91 -14.13 -22.82
N TRP A 135 -1.03 -15.46 -22.81
CA TRP A 135 -1.78 -16.21 -21.80
C TRP A 135 -1.24 -16.00 -20.39
N VAL A 136 0.06 -15.85 -20.22
CA VAL A 136 0.65 -15.54 -18.91
C VAL A 136 0.10 -14.23 -18.38
N ALA A 137 0.00 -13.19 -19.21
CA ALA A 137 -0.53 -11.91 -18.76
C ALA A 137 -2.00 -11.96 -18.37
N TRP A 138 -2.84 -12.69 -19.12
CA TRP A 138 -4.24 -12.89 -18.74
C TRP A 138 -4.34 -13.69 -17.44
N SER A 139 -3.58 -14.78 -17.31
CA SER A 139 -3.55 -15.59 -16.10
C SER A 139 -3.06 -14.82 -14.88
N THR A 140 -2.03 -13.98 -15.03
CA THR A 140 -1.56 -13.08 -13.98
C THR A 140 -2.66 -12.10 -13.56
N ALA A 141 -3.37 -11.49 -14.52
CA ALA A 141 -4.45 -10.57 -14.21
C ALA A 141 -5.61 -11.26 -13.49
N VAL A 142 -6.02 -12.45 -13.94
CA VAL A 142 -7.06 -13.26 -13.27
C VAL A 142 -6.62 -13.64 -11.87
N PHE A 143 -5.40 -14.14 -11.72
CA PHE A 143 -4.87 -14.55 -10.42
C PHE A 143 -4.87 -13.38 -9.45
N VAL A 144 -4.25 -12.25 -9.81
CA VAL A 144 -4.23 -11.05 -8.97
C VAL A 144 -5.64 -10.55 -8.68
N ALA A 145 -6.52 -10.47 -9.68
CA ALA A 145 -7.88 -9.96 -9.48
C ALA A 145 -8.74 -10.81 -8.53
N PHE A 146 -8.54 -12.13 -8.48
CA PHE A 146 -9.48 -13.05 -7.84
C PHE A 146 -8.87 -13.91 -6.72
N ILE A 147 -7.69 -13.57 -6.21
CA ILE A 147 -7.23 -14.11 -4.91
C ILE A 147 -8.18 -13.55 -3.83
N PRO A 148 -8.88 -14.41 -3.06
CA PRO A 148 -9.92 -13.95 -2.12
C PRO A 148 -9.43 -12.92 -1.10
N GLN A 149 -8.28 -13.18 -0.48
CA GLN A 149 -7.68 -12.25 0.49
C GLN A 149 -7.32 -10.90 -0.16
N HIS A 150 -6.81 -10.93 -1.39
CA HIS A 150 -6.38 -9.73 -2.10
C HIS A 150 -7.56 -8.82 -2.44
N ILE A 151 -8.61 -9.38 -3.04
CA ILE A 151 -9.79 -8.60 -3.38
C ILE A 151 -10.54 -8.11 -2.13
N ALA A 152 -10.58 -8.91 -1.05
CA ALA A 152 -11.17 -8.48 0.22
C ALA A 152 -10.43 -7.26 0.80
N MET A 153 -9.08 -7.29 0.83
CA MET A 153 -8.28 -6.16 1.28
C MET A 153 -8.40 -4.94 0.37
N LEU A 154 -8.33 -5.11 -0.96
CA LEU A 154 -8.47 -3.97 -1.87
C LEU A 154 -9.89 -3.37 -1.92
N SER A 155 -10.87 -4.07 -1.36
CA SER A 155 -12.26 -3.61 -1.23
C SER A 155 -12.58 -3.04 0.16
N SER A 156 -11.59 -2.92 1.06
CA SER A 156 -11.73 -2.26 2.36
C SER A 156 -10.99 -0.92 2.39
N VAL A 157 -11.26 -0.10 3.41
CA VAL A 157 -10.52 1.16 3.60
C VAL A 157 -9.17 0.85 4.25
N ASN A 158 -8.12 0.77 3.42
CA ASN A 158 -6.73 0.64 3.87
C ASN A 158 -5.76 1.23 2.83
N ASN A 159 -4.58 1.60 3.30
CA ASN A 159 -3.54 2.17 2.45
C ASN A 159 -2.70 1.12 1.68
N ASP A 160 -2.96 -0.18 1.84
CA ASP A 160 -2.30 -1.22 1.03
C ASP A 160 -2.68 -1.10 -0.43
N SER A 161 -3.93 -0.72 -0.72
CA SER A 161 -4.41 -0.48 -2.08
C SER A 161 -3.52 0.48 -2.87
N LEU A 162 -3.21 1.65 -2.31
CA LEU A 162 -2.35 2.63 -2.96
C LEU A 162 -0.87 2.21 -2.93
N SER A 163 -0.43 1.57 -1.86
CA SER A 163 0.94 1.10 -1.71
C SER A 163 1.30 0.09 -2.80
N GLU A 164 0.43 -0.90 -3.00
CA GLU A 164 0.58 -1.92 -4.03
C GLU A 164 0.54 -1.31 -5.43
N LEU A 165 -0.38 -0.37 -5.68
CA LEU A 165 -0.46 0.35 -6.96
C LEU A 165 0.87 1.05 -7.27
N LEU A 166 1.45 1.76 -6.28
CA LEU A 166 2.71 2.48 -6.45
C LEU A 166 3.90 1.54 -6.64
N ILE A 167 3.95 0.42 -5.92
CA ILE A 167 4.98 -0.62 -6.13
C ILE A 167 4.87 -1.21 -7.54
N ALA A 168 3.67 -1.60 -7.97
CA ALA A 168 3.42 -2.12 -9.31
C ALA A 168 3.77 -1.07 -10.39
N LEU A 169 3.46 0.21 -10.14
CA LEU A 169 3.77 1.29 -11.08
C LEU A 169 5.27 1.51 -11.18
N LEU A 170 6.00 1.51 -10.06
CA LEU A 170 7.45 1.58 -10.03
C LEU A 170 8.09 0.43 -10.81
N LEU A 171 7.64 -0.81 -10.58
CA LEU A 171 8.10 -1.99 -11.31
C LEU A 171 7.80 -1.88 -12.80
N TYR A 172 6.59 -1.47 -13.17
CA TYR A 172 6.21 -1.27 -14.57
C TYR A 172 7.07 -0.20 -15.25
N LEU A 173 7.24 0.97 -14.64
CA LEU A 173 8.06 2.05 -15.17
C LEU A 173 9.54 1.65 -15.28
N LEU A 174 10.07 0.94 -14.28
CA LEU A 174 11.42 0.40 -14.27
C LEU A 174 11.62 -0.58 -15.43
N LEU A 175 10.73 -1.56 -15.58
CA LEU A 175 10.77 -2.54 -16.68
C LEU A 175 10.60 -1.86 -18.04
N ARG A 176 9.70 -0.89 -18.18
CA ARG A 176 9.55 -0.10 -19.42
C ARG A 176 10.81 0.66 -19.76
N TRP A 177 11.47 1.21 -18.75
CA TRP A 177 12.72 1.92 -18.92
C TRP A 177 13.82 0.97 -19.38
N THR A 178 13.97 -0.21 -18.78
CA THR A 178 15.04 -1.17 -19.12
C THR A 178 14.78 -1.97 -20.40
N THR A 179 13.54 -2.37 -20.70
CA THR A 179 13.23 -3.25 -21.86
C THR A 179 13.21 -2.53 -23.20
N ARG A 180 13.04 -1.19 -23.23
CA ARG A 180 12.79 -0.46 -24.47
C ARG A 180 14.02 0.10 -25.21
N ALA A 181 15.28 -0.09 -24.81
CA ALA A 181 16.40 0.22 -25.73
C ALA A 181 17.74 -0.39 -25.34
N GLY A 182 18.52 -0.71 -26.37
CA GLY A 182 19.98 -0.78 -26.29
C GLY A 182 20.63 0.54 -25.87
N ILE A 183 21.95 0.47 -25.68
CA ILE A 183 22.89 1.48 -25.18
C ILE A 183 22.34 2.92 -25.21
N ARG A 184 21.82 3.41 -24.07
CA ARG A 184 21.25 4.76 -23.94
C ARG A 184 22.25 5.78 -23.39
N THR A 185 22.09 7.02 -23.83
CA THR A 185 22.75 8.21 -23.28
C THR A 185 21.86 8.87 -22.22
N LEU A 186 22.48 9.44 -21.18
CA LEU A 186 21.81 9.95 -19.97
C LEU A 186 20.70 10.99 -20.23
N GLY A 187 20.79 11.74 -21.34
CA GLY A 187 19.77 12.72 -21.74
C GLY A 187 18.39 12.12 -21.97
N ASN A 188 18.31 10.90 -22.52
CA ASN A 188 17.05 10.20 -22.73
C ASN A 188 16.50 9.56 -21.43
N ASP A 189 17.35 9.37 -20.42
CA ASP A 189 16.99 8.67 -19.18
C ASP A 189 16.51 9.63 -18.07
N ARG A 190 16.81 10.94 -18.16
CA ARG A 190 16.44 11.92 -17.13
C ARG A 190 14.95 11.92 -16.77
N ARG A 191 14.06 11.88 -17.77
CA ARG A 191 12.60 11.87 -17.54
C ARG A 191 12.13 10.62 -16.80
N TRP A 192 12.73 9.47 -17.12
CA TRP A 192 12.44 8.20 -16.46
C TRP A 192 12.90 8.22 -15.00
N LEU A 193 14.14 8.67 -14.75
CA LEU A 193 14.70 8.72 -13.40
C LEU A 193 13.90 9.67 -12.49
N ILE A 194 13.55 10.85 -12.99
CA ILE A 194 12.70 11.79 -12.25
C ILE A 194 11.30 11.20 -12.02
N GLY A 195 10.70 10.56 -13.03
CA GLY A 195 9.38 9.92 -12.89
C GLY A 195 9.37 8.79 -11.86
N LEU A 196 10.40 7.93 -11.87
CA LEU A 196 10.61 6.88 -10.87
C LEU A 196 10.81 7.49 -9.47
N GLY A 197 11.62 8.55 -9.38
CA GLY A 197 11.85 9.27 -8.13
C GLY A 197 10.59 9.89 -7.54
N LEU A 198 9.80 10.60 -8.35
CA LEU A 198 8.52 11.16 -7.92
C LEU A 198 7.54 10.06 -7.48
N THR A 199 7.42 8.98 -8.25
CA THR A 199 6.55 7.85 -7.90
C THR A 199 6.98 7.20 -6.59
N MET A 200 8.29 7.05 -6.36
CA MET A 200 8.84 6.52 -5.11
C MET A 200 8.58 7.47 -3.93
N GLY A 201 8.70 8.77 -4.14
CA GLY A 201 8.36 9.78 -3.14
C GLY A 201 6.88 9.76 -2.76
N LEU A 202 5.96 9.58 -3.72
CA LEU A 202 4.55 9.32 -3.42
C LEU A 202 4.36 8.03 -2.61
N GLY A 203 5.17 7.00 -2.90
CA GLY A 203 5.25 5.77 -2.12
C GLY A 203 5.64 6.02 -0.66
N PHE A 204 6.65 6.85 -0.43
CA PHE A 204 7.08 7.25 0.92
C PHE A 204 5.99 8.00 1.68
N LEU A 205 5.15 8.75 0.96
CA LEU A 205 3.97 9.41 1.52
C LEU A 205 2.75 8.50 1.65
N THR A 206 2.86 7.21 1.33
CA THR A 206 1.76 6.23 1.44
C THR A 206 1.99 5.18 2.52
N LYS A 207 3.09 4.42 2.44
CA LYS A 207 3.39 3.31 3.37
C LYS A 207 4.86 2.92 3.35
N ALA A 208 5.37 2.48 4.50
CA ALA A 208 6.76 2.04 4.64
C ALA A 208 7.13 0.85 3.74
N THR A 209 6.16 0.02 3.33
CA THR A 209 6.40 -1.13 2.44
C THR A 209 6.95 -0.72 1.08
N VAL A 210 6.61 0.47 0.58
CA VAL A 210 7.12 0.98 -0.72
C VAL A 210 8.63 1.26 -0.68
N TYR A 211 9.22 1.43 0.51
CA TYR A 211 10.66 1.67 0.66
C TYR A 211 11.51 0.51 0.17
N LEU A 212 10.95 -0.70 0.10
CA LEU A 212 11.58 -1.87 -0.49
C LEU A 212 11.96 -1.65 -1.96
N MET A 213 11.32 -0.71 -2.67
CA MET A 213 11.68 -0.37 -4.05
C MET A 213 12.94 0.48 -4.16
N ALA A 214 13.36 1.19 -3.12
CA ALA A 214 14.58 2.00 -3.13
C ALA A 214 15.84 1.18 -3.44
N PRO A 215 16.14 0.06 -2.74
CA PRO A 215 17.28 -0.78 -3.08
C PRO A 215 17.15 -1.43 -4.47
N VAL A 216 15.94 -1.83 -4.88
CA VAL A 216 15.71 -2.39 -6.23
C VAL A 216 16.10 -1.39 -7.32
N LEU A 217 15.63 -0.14 -7.21
CA LEU A 217 15.96 0.93 -8.16
C LEU A 217 17.45 1.28 -8.11
N GLY A 218 18.03 1.33 -6.90
CA GLY A 218 19.46 1.56 -6.70
C GLY A 218 20.34 0.52 -7.38
N LEU A 219 20.00 -0.76 -7.24
CA LEU A 219 20.75 -1.87 -7.85
C LEU A 219 20.65 -1.85 -9.38
N VAL A 220 19.47 -1.54 -9.95
CA VAL A 220 19.33 -1.42 -11.42
C VAL A 220 20.12 -0.24 -11.96
N ILE A 221 20.10 0.91 -11.29
CA ILE A 221 20.92 2.07 -11.67
C ILE A 221 22.41 1.75 -11.56
N LEU A 222 22.81 1.08 -10.47
CA LEU A 222 24.19 0.66 -10.28
C LEU A 222 24.66 -0.26 -11.40
N TRP A 223 23.85 -1.26 -11.76
CA TRP A 223 24.12 -2.17 -12.86
C TRP A 223 24.20 -1.45 -14.21
N GLN A 224 23.27 -0.54 -14.49
CA GLN A 224 23.18 0.18 -15.77
C GLN A 224 24.36 1.13 -16.01
N TYR A 225 24.87 1.79 -14.95
CA TYR A 225 25.93 2.80 -15.04
C TYR A 225 27.24 2.38 -14.39
N TRP A 226 27.42 1.07 -14.13
CA TRP A 226 28.65 0.53 -13.58
C TRP A 226 29.86 0.93 -14.45
N GLY A 227 30.96 1.31 -13.80
CA GLY A 227 32.17 1.78 -14.48
C GLY A 227 32.13 3.22 -14.97
N THR A 228 30.99 3.93 -14.90
CA THR A 228 30.88 5.36 -15.21
C THR A 228 30.38 6.17 -14.00
N TRP A 229 31.25 6.41 -13.04
CA TRP A 229 30.91 7.04 -11.75
C TRP A 229 30.16 8.37 -11.86
N GLN A 230 30.52 9.24 -12.82
CA GLN A 230 29.83 10.52 -13.01
C GLN A 230 28.36 10.33 -13.43
N ARG A 231 28.09 9.37 -14.32
CA ARG A 231 26.74 9.07 -14.80
C ARG A 231 25.91 8.36 -13.72
N LEU A 232 26.54 7.45 -12.98
CA LEU A 232 25.93 6.81 -11.82
C LEU A 232 25.49 7.86 -10.79
N PHE A 233 26.39 8.78 -10.41
CA PHE A 233 26.07 9.86 -9.48
C PHE A 233 24.90 10.73 -9.97
N GLN A 234 24.93 11.15 -11.24
CA GLN A 234 23.82 11.91 -11.84
C GLN A 234 22.50 11.14 -11.80
N ALA A 235 22.53 9.84 -12.10
CA ALA A 235 21.32 9.01 -12.10
C ALA A 235 20.74 8.83 -10.70
N VAL A 236 21.60 8.60 -9.70
CA VAL A 236 21.24 8.53 -8.29
C VAL A 236 20.59 9.84 -7.86
N VAL A 237 21.21 11.00 -8.15
CA VAL A 237 20.65 12.30 -7.78
C VAL A 237 19.29 12.53 -8.45
N LEU A 238 19.17 12.25 -9.76
CA LEU A 238 17.92 12.47 -10.49
C LEU A 238 16.75 11.59 -10.01
N LEU A 239 17.02 10.40 -9.47
CA LEU A 239 16.01 9.52 -8.90
C LEU A 239 15.73 9.83 -7.43
N PHE A 240 16.76 9.86 -6.60
CA PHE A 240 16.59 9.92 -5.15
C PHE A 240 16.33 11.33 -4.63
N ALA A 241 16.80 12.38 -5.29
CA ALA A 241 16.51 13.75 -4.84
C ALA A 241 15.00 14.07 -4.83
N PRO A 242 14.21 13.86 -5.92
CA PRO A 242 12.77 14.12 -5.87
C PRO A 242 12.04 13.18 -4.90
N ALA A 243 12.47 11.92 -4.78
CA ALA A 243 11.89 11.00 -3.81
C ALA A 243 12.09 11.47 -2.37
N PHE A 244 13.33 11.90 -2.05
CA PHE A 244 13.69 12.43 -0.75
C PHE A 244 12.96 13.74 -0.44
N MET A 245 12.84 14.65 -1.41
CA MET A 245 12.10 15.90 -1.23
C MET A 245 10.64 15.67 -0.84
N LEU A 246 9.98 14.68 -1.47
CA LEU A 246 8.60 14.31 -1.10
C LEU A 246 8.54 13.61 0.25
N GLY A 247 9.38 12.60 0.48
CA GLY A 247 9.42 11.87 1.75
C GLY A 247 9.76 12.77 2.95
N ALA A 248 10.64 13.76 2.76
CA ALA A 248 11.06 14.70 3.78
C ALA A 248 9.90 15.50 4.37
N ILE A 249 8.82 15.75 3.59
CA ILE A 249 7.61 16.43 4.10
C ILE A 249 7.06 15.69 5.31
N TRP A 250 6.98 14.35 5.24
CA TRP A 250 6.48 13.53 6.35
C TRP A 250 7.54 13.28 7.42
N TRP A 251 8.79 13.02 7.02
CA TRP A 251 9.87 12.70 7.96
C TRP A 251 10.21 13.86 8.88
N VAL A 252 10.32 15.07 8.33
CA VAL A 252 10.59 16.28 9.12
C VAL A 252 9.45 16.55 10.09
N ARG A 253 8.21 16.38 9.63
CA ARG A 253 7.01 16.48 10.49
C ARG A 253 7.06 15.48 11.65
N ASN A 254 7.40 14.22 11.38
CA ASN A 254 7.48 13.19 12.42
C ASN A 254 8.61 13.47 13.42
N ILE A 255 9.78 13.89 12.95
CA ILE A 255 10.88 14.31 13.83
C ILE A 255 10.45 15.49 14.71
N ALA A 256 9.73 16.46 14.16
CA ALA A 256 9.28 17.63 14.92
C ALA A 256 8.22 17.30 15.98
N ILE A 257 7.35 16.31 15.72
CA ILE A 257 6.24 15.93 16.61
C ILE A 257 6.66 14.88 17.63
N TYR A 258 7.30 13.81 17.18
CA TYR A 258 7.67 12.67 18.03
C TYR A 258 9.06 12.82 18.65
N GLY A 259 9.90 13.70 18.10
CA GLY A 259 11.26 13.93 18.57
C GLY A 259 12.26 12.85 18.16
N GLY A 260 13.54 13.12 18.45
CA GLY A 260 14.62 12.18 18.22
C GLY A 260 14.80 11.78 16.74
N LEU A 261 14.99 10.49 16.50
CA LEU A 261 15.15 9.90 15.16
C LEU A 261 13.89 9.15 14.71
N ASP A 262 12.72 9.41 15.30
CA ASP A 262 11.48 8.72 14.94
C ASP A 262 10.83 9.32 13.68
N PHE A 263 11.57 9.34 12.58
CA PHE A 263 11.13 9.93 11.31
C PHE A 263 9.99 9.13 10.64
N LEU A 264 9.79 7.87 11.02
CA LEU A 264 8.67 7.06 10.54
C LEU A 264 7.45 7.11 11.47
N GLY A 265 7.56 7.62 12.71
CA GLY A 265 6.52 7.52 13.72
C GLY A 265 6.34 6.12 14.31
N LYS A 266 7.30 5.22 14.06
CA LYS A 266 7.23 3.82 14.48
C LYS A 266 7.46 3.68 15.99
N ALA A 267 8.34 4.49 16.57
CA ALA A 267 8.58 4.44 18.01
C ALA A 267 7.36 4.96 18.79
N ALA A 268 6.72 6.03 18.29
CA ALA A 268 5.45 6.51 18.80
C ALA A 268 4.34 5.45 18.69
N HIS A 269 4.25 4.77 17.54
CA HIS A 269 3.31 3.67 17.36
C HIS A 269 3.56 2.52 18.36
N ASP A 270 4.80 2.04 18.46
CA ASP A 270 5.17 0.92 19.34
C ASP A 270 4.98 1.24 20.83
N ALA A 271 4.97 2.53 21.21
CA ALA A 271 4.70 2.99 22.56
C ALA A 271 3.21 2.96 22.93
N VAL A 272 2.32 3.11 21.94
CA VAL A 272 0.87 3.11 22.11
C VAL A 272 0.28 1.71 21.89
N VAL A 273 0.74 1.01 20.86
CA VAL A 273 0.26 -0.33 20.50
C VAL A 273 0.97 -1.39 21.34
N VAL A 274 0.43 -1.59 22.55
CA VAL A 274 0.93 -2.53 23.56
C VAL A 274 -0.08 -3.66 23.78
N GLY A 275 0.41 -4.87 24.04
CA GLY A 275 -0.44 -6.05 24.30
C GLY A 275 -0.76 -6.89 23.06
N GLN A 276 -0.38 -6.43 21.87
CA GLN A 276 -0.44 -7.26 20.67
C GLN A 276 0.52 -8.45 20.79
N PRO A 277 0.07 -9.69 20.52
CA PRO A 277 0.93 -10.87 20.55
C PRO A 277 2.10 -10.72 19.59
N ARG A 278 3.33 -10.76 20.12
CA ARG A 278 4.55 -10.68 19.30
C ARG A 278 5.04 -12.08 18.93
N THR A 279 5.72 -12.21 17.79
CA THR A 279 6.34 -13.48 17.35
C THR A 279 7.23 -14.08 18.44
N VAL A 280 7.96 -13.25 19.19
CA VAL A 280 8.83 -13.69 20.28
C VAL A 280 8.01 -14.32 21.43
N GLU A 281 6.86 -13.74 21.76
CA GLU A 281 5.98 -14.27 22.81
C GLU A 281 5.36 -15.60 22.38
N TRP A 282 4.97 -15.71 21.11
CA TRP A 282 4.50 -16.98 20.53
C TRP A 282 5.59 -18.06 20.54
N VAL A 283 6.82 -17.73 20.16
CA VAL A 283 7.95 -18.68 20.22
C VAL A 283 8.23 -19.09 21.65
N ASN A 284 8.14 -18.17 22.61
CA ASN A 284 8.31 -18.48 24.03
C ASN A 284 7.16 -19.36 24.56
N GLN A 285 5.94 -19.17 24.07
CA GLN A 285 4.75 -19.91 24.52
C GLN A 285 4.63 -21.31 23.89
N TYR A 286 4.92 -21.43 22.58
CA TYR A 286 4.65 -22.65 21.80
C TYR A 286 5.93 -23.36 21.31
N GLY A 287 7.11 -22.79 21.55
CA GLY A 287 8.35 -23.23 20.93
C GLY A 287 8.40 -22.87 19.44
N VAL A 288 9.58 -23.02 18.83
CA VAL A 288 9.79 -22.74 17.39
C VAL A 288 8.92 -23.67 16.54
N ASP A 289 8.94 -24.97 16.82
CA ASP A 289 8.18 -25.96 16.03
C ASP A 289 6.67 -25.77 16.16
N GLY A 290 6.18 -25.50 17.37
CA GLY A 290 4.76 -25.22 17.61
C GLY A 290 4.31 -23.90 16.97
N THR A 291 5.16 -22.88 16.94
CA THR A 291 4.90 -21.62 16.24
C THR A 291 4.80 -21.86 14.73
N ILE A 292 5.71 -22.65 14.15
CA ILE A 292 5.68 -22.99 12.72
C ILE A 292 4.41 -23.76 12.37
N GLN A 293 4.05 -24.78 13.16
CA GLN A 293 2.84 -25.57 12.92
C GLN A 293 1.58 -24.69 12.95
N ARG A 294 1.47 -23.80 13.94
CA ARG A 294 0.34 -22.86 14.06
C ARG A 294 0.34 -21.83 12.95
N PHE A 295 1.50 -21.33 12.53
CA PHE A 295 1.60 -20.44 11.38
C PHE A 295 0.95 -21.07 10.14
N PHE A 296 1.26 -22.33 9.84
CA PHE A 296 0.61 -23.04 8.73
C PHE A 296 -0.88 -23.26 8.97
N GLN A 297 -1.30 -23.67 10.17
CA GLN A 297 -2.72 -23.88 10.48
C GLN A 297 -3.53 -22.59 10.35
N THR A 298 -3.06 -21.48 10.88
CA THR A 298 -3.76 -20.19 10.82
C THR A 298 -3.80 -19.64 9.40
N THR A 299 -2.68 -19.70 8.65
CA THR A 299 -2.60 -19.18 7.28
C THR A 299 -3.61 -19.83 6.33
N PHE A 300 -3.99 -21.09 6.56
CA PHE A 300 -4.91 -21.83 5.70
C PHE A 300 -6.33 -21.98 6.26
N ASN A 301 -6.61 -21.47 7.47
CA ASN A 301 -7.93 -21.51 8.11
C ASN A 301 -8.43 -20.11 8.54
N SER A 302 -7.90 -19.04 7.93
CA SER A 302 -8.34 -17.65 8.18
C SER A 302 -9.41 -17.18 7.20
#